data_AF-A0A7D4DYW8-F1
#
_entry.id   AF-A0A7D4DYW8-F1
#
_cell.length_a   1.000
_cell.length_b   1.000
_cell.length_c   1.000
_cell.angle_alpha   90.00
_cell.angle_beta   90.00
_cell.angle_gamma   90.00
#
_symmetry.space_group_name_H-M   'P 1'
#
loop_
_entity.id
_entity.type
_entity.pdbx_description
1 polymer ?
#
loop_
_entity_poly.entity_id
_entity_poly.type
_entity_poly.pdbx_seq_one_letter_code
_entity_poly.pdbx_strand_id
1 'polypeptide(L)'
;MKKIIWLAFAVLAALWTGLVALTLQLTNWVLSTIATTQVPGTALDTSQWVPPAWAAAWVDPAWLQTLQGGLVWAAQGLNQMLPFAGSLGTLISVLAWIFWGFIIVGLLVLALILHWLAGKREQAAAPGRQVV
;
A
#
# COMPACT_ATOMS: atom_id res chain seq x y z
N MET A 1 29.71 2.25 -3.46
CA MET A 1 28.88 1.99 -4.65
C MET A 1 28.05 0.72 -4.47
N LYS A 2 28.64 -0.49 -4.50
CA LYS A 2 27.89 -1.76 -4.45
C LYS A 2 27.03 -1.96 -3.20
N LYS A 3 27.58 -1.73 -1.98
CA LYS A 3 26.85 -1.96 -0.72
C LYS A 3 25.60 -1.10 -0.55
N ILE A 4 25.58 0.11 -1.09
CA ILE A 4 24.46 1.05 -0.92
C ILE A 4 23.35 0.73 -1.91
N ILE A 5 23.68 0.35 -3.15
CA ILE A 5 22.69 -0.15 -4.11
C ILE A 5 22.01 -1.40 -3.53
N TRP A 6 22.80 -2.31 -2.93
CA TRP A 6 22.27 -3.49 -2.26
C TRP A 6 21.40 -3.18 -1.04
N LEU A 7 21.81 -2.21 -0.20
CA LEU A 7 21.00 -1.78 0.94
C LEU A 7 19.66 -1.19 0.48
N ALA A 8 19.71 -0.31 -0.51
CA ALA A 8 18.51 0.37 -0.98
C ALA A 8 17.58 -0.58 -1.76
N PHE A 9 18.15 -1.56 -2.49
CA PHE A 9 17.40 -2.69 -3.01
C PHE A 9 16.74 -3.52 -1.89
N ALA A 10 17.48 -3.85 -0.83
CA ALA A 10 16.94 -4.62 0.29
C ALA A 10 15.80 -3.88 1.00
N VAL A 11 15.91 -2.56 1.18
CA VAL A 11 14.84 -1.72 1.74
C VAL A 11 13.63 -1.71 0.81
N LEU A 12 13.82 -1.50 -0.49
CA LEU A 12 12.74 -1.51 -1.47
C LEU A 12 12.03 -2.88 -1.53
N ALA A 13 12.80 -3.97 -1.50
CA ALA A 13 12.29 -5.32 -1.46
C ALA A 13 11.48 -5.56 -0.17
N ALA A 14 12.00 -5.16 0.99
CA ALA A 14 11.30 -5.30 2.26
C ALA A 14 9.99 -4.50 2.29
N LEU A 15 10.01 -3.25 1.79
CA LEU A 15 8.81 -2.42 1.68
C LEU A 15 7.78 -3.04 0.73
N TRP A 16 8.23 -3.54 -0.42
CA TRP A 16 7.35 -4.19 -1.40
C TRP A 16 6.76 -5.49 -0.84
N THR A 17 7.57 -6.34 -0.23
CA THR A 17 7.10 -7.58 0.41
C THR A 17 6.14 -7.26 1.56
N GLY A 18 6.43 -6.24 2.36
CA GLY A 18 5.55 -5.76 3.42
C GLY A 18 4.20 -5.30 2.89
N LEU A 19 4.17 -4.57 1.78
CA LEU A 19 2.94 -4.13 1.13
C LEU A 19 2.12 -5.32 0.61
N VAL A 20 2.75 -6.28 -0.07
CA VAL A 20 2.06 -7.49 -0.56
C VAL A 20 1.48 -8.28 0.61
N ALA A 21 2.26 -8.49 1.68
CA ALA A 21 1.82 -9.18 2.88
C ALA A 21 0.65 -8.45 3.55
N LEU A 22 0.70 -7.13 3.63
CA LEU A 22 -0.37 -6.29 4.18
C LEU A 22 -1.65 -6.44 3.37
N THR A 23 -1.57 -6.35 2.04
CA THR A 23 -2.73 -6.51 1.16
C THR A 23 -3.36 -7.90 1.27
N LEU A 24 -2.55 -8.96 1.36
CA LEU A 24 -3.05 -10.32 1.59
C LEU A 24 -3.76 -10.46 2.93
N GLN A 25 -3.18 -9.91 3.99
CA GLN A 25 -3.80 -9.94 5.32
C GLN A 25 -5.10 -9.14 5.38
N LEU A 26 -5.16 -7.97 4.73
CA LEU A 26 -6.39 -7.20 4.56
C LEU A 26 -7.43 -7.99 3.78
N THR A 27 -7.04 -8.61 2.67
CA THR A 27 -7.96 -9.38 1.83
C THR A 27 -8.55 -10.56 2.59
N ASN A 28 -7.72 -11.33 3.28
CA ASN A 28 -8.15 -12.45 4.12
C ASN A 28 -9.07 -11.97 5.25
N TRP A 29 -8.77 -10.83 5.87
CA TRP A 29 -9.61 -10.24 6.90
C TRP A 29 -10.99 -9.85 6.36
N VAL A 30 -11.05 -9.14 5.24
CA VAL A 30 -12.32 -8.80 4.58
C VAL A 30 -13.12 -10.06 4.24
N LEU A 31 -12.46 -11.06 3.65
CA LEU A 31 -13.11 -12.31 3.25
C LEU A 31 -13.64 -13.10 4.45
N SER A 32 -12.88 -13.15 5.56
CA SER A 32 -13.31 -13.79 6.81
C SER A 32 -14.52 -13.10 7.41
N THR A 33 -14.56 -11.77 7.34
CA THR A 33 -15.68 -10.97 7.83
C THR A 33 -16.95 -11.32 7.06
N ILE A 34 -16.87 -11.31 5.71
CA ILE A 34 -17.98 -11.69 4.83
C ILE A 34 -18.42 -13.14 5.06
N ALA A 35 -17.50 -14.08 5.23
CA ALA A 35 -17.84 -15.49 5.47
C ALA A 35 -18.63 -15.69 6.78
N THR A 36 -18.36 -14.87 7.80
CA THR A 36 -19.08 -14.90 9.08
C THR A 36 -20.39 -14.13 9.06
N THR A 37 -20.51 -13.10 8.22
CA THR A 37 -21.77 -12.38 7.97
C THR A 37 -22.54 -13.10 6.85
N GLN A 38 -23.33 -14.11 7.19
CA GLN A 38 -24.37 -14.59 6.27
C GLN A 38 -25.35 -13.43 6.04
N VAL A 39 -25.26 -12.73 4.90
CA VAL A 39 -26.17 -11.63 4.56
C VAL A 39 -27.16 -12.09 3.50
N PRO A 40 -28.41 -12.42 3.87
CA PRO A 40 -29.52 -12.41 2.93
C PRO A 40 -29.84 -10.96 2.56
N GLY A 41 -29.58 -10.59 1.31
CA GLY A 41 -30.33 -9.56 0.59
C GLY A 41 -30.03 -8.08 0.86
N THR A 42 -29.55 -7.65 2.03
CA THR A 42 -29.40 -6.20 2.30
C THR A 42 -28.33 -5.88 3.33
N ALA A 43 -27.38 -5.01 2.93
CA ALA A 43 -26.37 -4.31 3.72
C ALA A 43 -25.41 -5.19 4.56
N LEU A 44 -24.09 -4.98 4.37
CA LEU A 44 -23.07 -5.53 5.25
C LEU A 44 -23.27 -4.97 6.67
N ASP A 45 -23.62 -5.83 7.63
CA ASP A 45 -23.68 -5.45 9.05
C ASP A 45 -22.24 -5.31 9.57
N THR A 46 -21.80 -4.06 9.72
CA THR A 46 -20.45 -3.72 10.19
C THR A 46 -20.33 -3.74 11.72
N SER A 47 -21.42 -3.94 12.46
CA SER A 47 -21.40 -3.96 13.93
C SER A 47 -20.62 -5.16 14.50
N GLN A 48 -20.48 -6.23 13.72
CA GLN A 48 -19.74 -7.43 14.09
C GLN A 48 -18.28 -7.43 13.59
N TRP A 49 -17.81 -6.30 13.03
CA TRP A 49 -16.48 -6.26 12.43
C TRP A 49 -15.38 -6.24 13.50
N VAL A 50 -14.74 -7.40 13.70
CA VAL A 50 -13.57 -7.50 14.59
C VAL A 50 -12.32 -6.99 13.87
N PRO A 51 -11.59 -6.01 14.43
CA PRO A 51 -10.36 -5.51 13.81
C PRO A 51 -9.28 -6.60 13.76
N PRO A 52 -8.41 -6.60 12.73
CA PRO A 52 -7.38 -7.61 12.62
C PRO A 52 -6.39 -7.51 13.78
N ALA A 53 -6.00 -8.66 14.35
CA ALA A 53 -5.02 -8.70 15.45
C ALA A 53 -3.67 -8.07 15.05
N TRP A 54 -3.27 -8.19 13.79
CA TRP A 54 -2.08 -7.52 13.29
C TRP A 54 -2.25 -6.00 13.39
N ALA A 55 -3.39 -5.43 13.02
CA ALA A 55 -3.62 -3.98 12.98
C ALA A 55 -3.73 -3.37 14.39
N ALA A 56 -4.27 -4.13 15.36
CA ALA A 56 -4.52 -3.64 16.72
C ALA A 56 -3.28 -3.08 17.44
N ALA A 57 -2.07 -3.51 17.06
CA ALA A 57 -0.83 -3.09 17.72
C ALA A 57 -0.28 -1.72 17.27
N TRP A 58 -0.76 -1.16 16.16
CA TRP A 58 -0.07 -0.07 15.44
C TRP A 58 -0.97 0.80 14.56
N VAL A 59 -2.23 0.41 14.34
CA VAL A 59 -3.21 1.18 13.56
C VAL A 59 -4.27 1.78 14.49
N ASP A 60 -4.50 3.08 14.35
CA ASP A 60 -5.57 3.77 15.10
C ASP A 60 -6.95 3.18 14.73
N PRO A 61 -7.81 2.87 15.72
CA PRO A 61 -9.16 2.39 15.47
C PRO A 61 -9.98 3.28 14.52
N ALA A 62 -9.80 4.61 14.55
CA ALA A 62 -10.49 5.55 13.67
C ALA A 62 -10.12 5.36 12.18
N TRP A 63 -8.89 4.95 11.90
CA TRP A 63 -8.46 4.63 10.54
C TRP A 63 -9.12 3.34 10.03
N LEU A 64 -9.24 2.34 10.91
CA LEU A 64 -9.94 1.10 10.59
C LEU A 64 -11.42 1.34 10.31
N GLN A 65 -12.08 2.20 11.09
CA GLN A 65 -13.47 2.63 10.84
C GLN A 65 -13.63 3.34 9.49
N THR A 66 -12.68 4.20 9.11
CA THR A 66 -12.69 4.89 7.81
C THR A 66 -12.55 3.89 6.66
N LEU A 67 -11.67 2.89 6.81
CA LEU A 67 -11.49 1.81 5.85
C LEU A 67 -12.76 0.96 5.68
N GLN A 68 -13.44 0.64 6.79
CA GLN A 68 -14.71 -0.07 6.78
C GLN A 68 -15.79 0.73 6.03
N GLY A 69 -15.90 2.03 6.30
CA GLY A 69 -16.81 2.92 5.57
C GLY A 69 -16.54 2.93 4.06
N GLY A 70 -15.26 2.97 3.67
CA GLY A 70 -14.84 2.86 2.27
C GLY A 70 -15.19 1.52 1.63
N LEU A 71 -15.05 0.41 2.36
CA LEU A 71 -15.44 -0.93 1.90
C LEU A 71 -16.96 -1.06 1.71
N VAL A 72 -17.77 -0.53 2.63
CA VAL A 72 -19.23 -0.48 2.49
C VAL A 72 -19.64 0.36 1.29
N TRP A 73 -19.04 1.54 1.14
CA TRP A 73 -19.26 2.41 -0.02
C TRP A 73 -18.91 1.70 -1.34
N ALA A 74 -17.77 1.01 -1.38
CA ALA A 74 -17.35 0.24 -2.56
C ALA A 74 -18.31 -0.92 -2.86
N ALA A 75 -18.75 -1.66 -1.84
CA ALA A 75 -19.71 -2.77 -1.99
C ALA A 75 -21.09 -2.30 -2.46
N GLN A 76 -21.56 -1.14 -1.98
CA GLN A 76 -22.78 -0.50 -2.45
C GLN A 76 -22.64 -0.01 -3.90
N GLY A 77 -21.51 0.63 -4.24
CA GLY A 77 -21.21 1.04 -5.61
C GLY A 77 -21.16 -0.15 -6.58
N LEU A 78 -20.55 -1.27 -6.16
CA LEU A 78 -20.55 -2.53 -6.91
C LEU A 78 -21.96 -3.08 -7.13
N ASN A 79 -22.82 -3.08 -6.09
CA ASN A 79 -24.21 -3.51 -6.23
C ASN A 79 -25.03 -2.64 -7.19
N GLN A 80 -24.80 -1.33 -7.19
CA GLN A 80 -25.45 -0.40 -8.14
C GLN A 80 -24.94 -0.57 -9.57
N MET A 81 -23.72 -1.07 -9.75
CA MET A 81 -23.07 -1.25 -11.04
C MET A 81 -23.23 -2.67 -11.61
N LEU A 82 -23.74 -3.65 -10.85
CA LEU A 82 -24.05 -5.01 -11.31
C LEU A 82 -24.86 -5.07 -12.64
N PRO A 83 -25.78 -4.13 -12.96
CA PRO A 83 -26.47 -4.11 -14.25
C PRO A 83 -25.58 -3.73 -15.45
N PHE A 84 -24.42 -3.12 -15.21
CA PHE A 84 -23.46 -2.67 -16.22
C PHE A 84 -22.21 -3.55 -16.13
N ALA A 85 -22.09 -4.55 -16.99
CA ALA A 85 -21.13 -5.67 -16.91
C ALA A 85 -19.60 -5.35 -16.97
N GLY A 86 -19.13 -4.17 -16.52
CA GLY A 86 -17.73 -3.73 -16.52
C GLY A 86 -17.01 -3.74 -15.16
N SER A 87 -17.62 -4.25 -14.09
CA SER A 87 -17.19 -3.97 -12.70
C SER A 87 -15.87 -4.61 -12.25
N LEU A 88 -15.48 -5.77 -12.79
CA LEU A 88 -14.21 -6.43 -12.44
C LEU A 88 -12.98 -5.72 -13.02
N GLY A 89 -13.08 -5.24 -14.27
CA GLY A 89 -11.98 -4.55 -14.94
C GLY A 89 -11.61 -3.24 -14.24
N THR A 90 -12.61 -2.49 -13.79
CA THR A 90 -12.40 -1.24 -13.05
C THR A 90 -11.75 -1.50 -11.69
N LEU A 91 -12.21 -2.51 -10.95
CA LEU A 91 -11.62 -2.87 -9.65
C LEU A 91 -10.15 -3.29 -9.80
N ILE A 92 -9.86 -4.17 -10.77
CA ILE A 92 -8.50 -4.61 -11.09
C ILE A 92 -7.63 -3.41 -11.48
N SER A 93 -8.16 -2.49 -12.30
CA SER A 93 -7.45 -1.27 -12.70
C SER A 93 -7.10 -0.38 -11.51
N VAL A 94 -8.06 -0.11 -10.61
CA VAL A 94 -7.81 0.68 -9.39
C VAL A 94 -6.75 0.02 -8.51
N LEU A 95 -6.84 -1.29 -8.29
CA LEU A 95 -5.85 -2.04 -7.52
C LEU A 95 -4.47 -1.97 -8.19
N ALA A 96 -4.39 -2.12 -9.52
CA ALA A 96 -3.15 -2.03 -10.27
C ALA A 96 -2.50 -0.65 -10.13
N TRP A 97 -3.28 0.44 -10.19
CA TRP A 97 -2.77 1.80 -9.98
C TRP A 97 -2.26 2.03 -8.56
N ILE A 98 -2.93 1.49 -7.54
CA ILE A 98 -2.45 1.55 -6.16
C ILE A 98 -1.12 0.81 -6.03
N PHE A 99 -1.04 -0.45 -6.48
CA PHE A 99 0.20 -1.22 -6.45
C PHE A 99 1.34 -0.54 -7.19
N TRP A 100 1.06 0.01 -8.37
CA TRP A 100 2.04 0.75 -9.17
C TRP A 100 2.52 2.02 -8.47
N GLY A 101 1.61 2.82 -7.89
CA GLY A 101 1.95 4.06 -7.19
C GLY A 101 2.93 3.82 -6.04
N PHE A 102 2.75 2.74 -5.27
CA PHE A 102 3.67 2.37 -4.21
C PHE A 102 5.08 1.99 -4.74
N ILE A 103 5.17 1.29 -5.88
CA ILE A 103 6.46 1.00 -6.51
C ILE A 103 7.18 2.30 -6.88
N ILE A 104 6.47 3.25 -7.48
CA ILE A 104 7.04 4.55 -7.86
C ILE A 104 7.52 5.34 -6.64
N VAL A 105 6.77 5.36 -5.55
CA VAL A 105 7.23 5.98 -4.29
C VAL A 105 8.52 5.33 -3.80
N GLY A 106 8.60 3.99 -3.83
CA GLY A 106 9.82 3.27 -3.48
C GLY A 106 11.01 3.62 -4.37
N LEU A 107 10.78 3.74 -5.68
CA LEU A 107 11.80 4.17 -6.65
C LEU A 107 12.22 5.64 -6.45
N LEU A 108 11.31 6.53 -6.08
CA LEU A 108 11.61 7.92 -5.76
C LEU A 108 12.49 8.04 -4.52
N VAL A 109 12.17 7.31 -3.45
CA VAL A 109 13.01 7.25 -2.24
C VAL A 109 14.41 6.75 -2.58
N LEU A 110 14.51 5.68 -3.38
CA LEU A 110 15.78 5.16 -3.87
C LEU A 110 16.56 6.23 -4.65
N ALA A 111 15.91 6.92 -5.58
CA ALA A 111 16.54 7.98 -6.38
C ALA A 111 17.07 9.12 -5.51
N LEU A 112 16.31 9.57 -4.50
CA LEU A 112 16.73 10.61 -3.56
C LEU A 112 17.97 10.19 -2.76
N ILE A 113 18.01 8.96 -2.26
CA ILE A 113 19.18 8.42 -1.54
C ILE A 113 20.41 8.40 -2.44
N LEU A 114 20.26 7.98 -3.70
CA LEU A 114 21.36 7.95 -4.66
C LEU A 114 21.86 9.35 -4.99
N HIS A 115 20.98 10.33 -5.19
CA HIS A 115 21.36 11.73 -5.46
C HIS A 115 22.07 12.37 -4.27
N TRP A 116 21.55 12.19 -3.06
CA TRP A 116 22.17 12.68 -1.84
C TRP A 116 23.59 12.14 -1.66
N LEU A 117 23.79 10.86 -1.97
CA LEU A 117 25.10 10.24 -1.88
C LEU A 117 26.05 10.67 -3.00
N ALA A 118 25.54 10.85 -4.23
CA ALA A 118 26.33 11.39 -5.33
C ALA A 118 26.86 12.79 -5.00
N GLY A 119 26.01 13.67 -4.46
CA GLY A 119 26.40 15.01 -4.02
C GLY A 119 27.46 15.00 -2.91
N LYS A 120 27.38 14.05 -1.96
CA LYS A 120 28.43 13.87 -0.94
C LYS A 120 29.78 13.46 -1.54
N ARG A 121 29.79 12.70 -2.62
CA ARG A 121 31.03 12.27 -3.29
C ARG A 121 31.65 13.39 -4.12
N GLU A 122 30.84 14.23 -4.76
CA GLU A 122 31.32 15.42 -5.46
C GLU A 122 31.95 16.44 -4.50
N GLN A 123 31.32 16.66 -3.34
CA GLN A 123 31.88 17.51 -2.28
C GLN A 123 33.19 16.95 -1.72
N ALA A 124 33.28 15.62 -1.53
CA ALA A 124 34.50 14.96 -1.07
C ALA A 124 35.62 14.89 -2.14
N ALA A 125 35.26 14.97 -3.43
CA ALA A 125 36.19 14.97 -4.56
C ALA A 125 36.67 16.39 -4.94
N ALA A 126 36.18 17.43 -4.26
CA ALA A 126 36.58 18.82 -4.46
C ALA A 126 37.68 19.36 -3.49
N PRO A 127 38.75 18.63 -3.08
CA PRO A 127 39.90 19.28 -2.49
C PRO A 127 40.88 19.67 -3.62
N GLY A 128 40.99 20.97 -3.91
CA GLY A 128 42.19 21.51 -4.53
C GLY A 128 42.07 22.27 -5.86
N ARG A 129 41.05 23.12 -6.09
CA ARG A 129 41.27 24.27 -6.97
C ARG A 129 42.06 25.32 -6.18
N GLN A 130 43.34 25.05 -5.96
CA GLN A 130 44.27 26.06 -5.48
C GLN A 130 44.35 27.15 -6.54
N VAL A 131 43.85 28.31 -6.14
CA VAL A 131 44.19 29.59 -6.75
C VAL A 131 45.68 29.82 -6.59
N VAL A 132 46.42 29.74 -7.69
CA VAL A 132 47.69 30.44 -7.90
C VAL A 132 47.65 31.01 -9.31
#